data_AF-A0A843I444-F1
#
_entry.id   AF-A0A843I444-F1
#
_cell.length_a   1.000
_cell.length_b   1.000
_cell.length_c   1.000
_cell.angle_alpha   90.00
_cell.angle_beta   90.00
_cell.angle_gamma   90.00
#
_symmetry.space_group_name_H-M   'P 1'
#
loop_
_entity.id
_entity.type
_entity.pdbx_description
1 polymer ?
#
loop_
_entity_poly.entity_id
_entity_poly.type
_entity_poly.pdbx_seq_one_letter_code
_entity_poly.pdbx_strand_id
1 'polypeptide(L)'
;MLIKFNLLDVLGPDVGLLGELAVARFLPGVARGDVVAMLVEGVISAQLIEPEDGPPSRRAARYVTAYVDGRWPLHKSWFVPALGPDGFRLFLDPPRGLVKYIGRDNGEFAAILKTGLDELAGFVLSGSPAPHVVGIEHVAEEERKIARMLAEAVAKLDEDEAAEVIEALRQVDLLLEGNGGIYHIEVKTSAGFRPNKVRKKLMALEARQRVLQRLGMRPALAYVIPREDWNVEVYLATDAVEGPPLGLER
;
A
#
# COMPACT_ATOMS: atom_id res chain seq x y z
N MET A 1 -42.62 17.98 -6.55
CA MET A 1 -41.46 18.77 -6.10
C MET A 1 -40.22 18.18 -6.73
N LEU A 2 -39.50 18.92 -7.57
CA LEU A 2 -38.25 18.48 -8.18
C LEU A 2 -37.09 18.95 -7.29
N ILE A 3 -36.33 18.02 -6.71
CA ILE A 3 -35.12 18.33 -5.93
C ILE A 3 -33.92 18.07 -6.84
N LYS A 4 -33.09 19.10 -7.03
CA LYS A 4 -31.79 18.98 -7.72
C LYS A 4 -30.67 19.11 -6.71
N PHE A 5 -29.71 18.19 -6.73
CA PHE A 5 -28.49 18.25 -5.93
C PHE A 5 -27.31 17.76 -6.77
N ASN A 6 -26.10 18.21 -6.44
CA ASN A 6 -24.87 17.76 -7.09
C ASN A 6 -24.38 16.49 -6.40
N LEU A 7 -24.28 15.38 -7.16
CA LEU A 7 -23.86 14.09 -6.61
C LEU A 7 -22.43 14.12 -6.06
N LEU A 8 -21.52 14.90 -6.65
CA LEU A 8 -20.15 15.06 -6.15
C LEU A 8 -20.11 15.78 -4.79
N ASP A 9 -21.02 16.73 -4.58
CA ASP A 9 -21.15 17.42 -3.29
C ASP A 9 -21.77 16.51 -2.21
N VAL A 10 -22.58 15.52 -2.61
CA VAL A 10 -23.17 14.52 -1.70
C VAL A 10 -22.18 13.39 -1.36
N LEU A 11 -21.39 12.94 -2.34
CA LEU A 11 -20.40 11.88 -2.15
C LEU A 11 -19.23 12.29 -1.25
N GLY A 12 -18.93 13.60 -1.16
CA GLY A 12 -17.97 14.11 -0.17
C GLY A 12 -16.59 13.43 -0.25
N PRO A 13 -16.09 12.78 0.83
CA PRO A 13 -14.81 12.07 0.82
C PRO A 13 -14.72 10.92 -0.20
N ASP A 14 -15.84 10.26 -0.51
CA ASP A 14 -15.88 9.07 -1.38
C ASP A 14 -15.54 9.39 -2.85
N VAL A 15 -15.60 10.68 -3.22
CA VAL A 15 -15.13 11.18 -4.52
C VAL A 15 -13.63 10.95 -4.74
N GLY A 16 -12.84 10.92 -3.66
CA GLY A 16 -11.41 10.59 -3.73
C GLY A 16 -11.20 9.17 -4.26
N LEU A 17 -11.80 8.20 -3.57
CA LEU A 17 -11.74 6.77 -3.92
C LEU A 17 -12.24 6.50 -5.35
N LEU A 18 -13.34 7.15 -5.77
CA LEU A 18 -13.84 7.00 -7.14
C LEU A 18 -12.83 7.50 -8.19
N GLY A 19 -12.07 8.55 -7.89
CA GLY A 19 -11.01 9.03 -8.77
C GLY A 19 -9.83 8.06 -8.85
N GLU A 20 -9.40 7.49 -7.72
CA GLU A 20 -8.36 6.46 -7.69
C GLU A 20 -8.77 5.23 -8.52
N LEU A 21 -10.01 4.75 -8.35
CA LEU A 21 -10.57 3.66 -9.15
C LEU A 21 -10.63 4.00 -10.64
N ALA A 22 -11.00 5.24 -11.00
CA ALA A 22 -11.01 5.67 -12.39
C ALA A 22 -9.59 5.67 -12.97
N VAL A 23 -8.63 6.29 -12.27
CA VAL A 23 -7.22 6.33 -12.71
C VAL A 23 -6.66 4.90 -12.86
N ALA A 24 -6.91 4.02 -11.89
CA ALA A 24 -6.46 2.64 -11.95
C ALA A 24 -7.04 1.85 -13.14
N ARG A 25 -8.25 2.20 -13.58
CA ARG A 25 -8.87 1.62 -14.78
C ARG A 25 -8.26 2.13 -16.08
N PHE A 26 -7.80 3.39 -16.12
CA PHE A 26 -7.26 4.01 -17.33
C PHE A 26 -5.74 3.93 -17.45
N LEU A 27 -5.04 3.66 -16.35
CA LEU A 27 -3.61 3.37 -16.31
C LEU A 27 -3.42 1.86 -16.07
N PRO A 28 -3.41 1.03 -17.13
CA PRO A 28 -3.16 -0.39 -16.97
C PRO A 28 -1.77 -0.62 -16.35
N GLY A 29 -1.67 -1.54 -15.41
CA GLY A 29 -0.40 -1.87 -14.77
C GLY A 29 -0.12 -1.08 -13.49
N VAL A 30 -1.05 -0.26 -12.97
CA VAL A 30 -0.86 0.39 -11.67
C VAL A 30 -1.00 -0.58 -10.50
N ALA A 31 -0.24 -0.33 -9.45
CA ALA A 31 -0.33 -1.00 -8.16
C ALA A 31 -0.79 -0.02 -7.08
N ARG A 32 -1.47 -0.51 -6.04
CA ARG A 32 -1.79 0.32 -4.87
C ARG A 32 -0.55 0.50 -3.98
N GLY A 33 -0.28 1.72 -3.55
CA GLY A 33 0.92 2.03 -2.77
C GLY A 33 0.93 1.39 -1.39
N ASP A 34 -0.21 1.35 -0.71
CA ASP A 34 -0.38 0.72 0.61
C ASP A 34 -0.12 -0.80 0.59
N VAL A 35 -0.63 -1.51 -0.41
CA VAL A 35 -0.39 -2.94 -0.58
C VAL A 35 1.08 -3.19 -0.91
N VAL A 36 1.68 -2.40 -1.80
CA VAL A 36 3.11 -2.52 -2.09
C VAL A 36 3.95 -2.25 -0.85
N ALA A 37 3.61 -1.25 -0.04
CA ALA A 37 4.29 -0.95 1.22
C ALA A 37 4.22 -2.13 2.20
N MET A 38 3.04 -2.73 2.35
CA MET A 38 2.85 -3.94 3.16
C MET A 38 3.71 -5.10 2.65
N LEU A 39 3.72 -5.37 1.35
CA LEU A 39 4.53 -6.45 0.78
C LEU A 39 6.03 -6.21 1.00
N VAL A 40 6.50 -4.99 0.77
CA VAL A 40 7.91 -4.59 0.99
C VAL A 40 8.28 -4.75 2.46
N GLU A 41 7.47 -4.21 3.39
CA GLU A 41 7.71 -4.35 4.82
C GLU A 41 7.75 -5.82 5.24
N GLY A 42 6.86 -6.64 4.67
CA GLY A 42 6.83 -8.08 4.93
C GLY A 42 8.13 -8.78 4.55
N VAL A 43 8.67 -8.47 3.35
CA VAL A 43 9.96 -9.02 2.89
C VAL A 43 11.11 -8.58 3.80
N ILE A 44 11.17 -7.29 4.17
CA ILE A 44 12.24 -6.77 5.02
C ILE A 44 12.14 -7.36 6.44
N SER A 45 10.94 -7.39 7.01
CA SER A 45 10.68 -7.92 8.35
C SER A 45 11.00 -9.42 8.44
N ALA A 46 10.76 -10.18 7.37
CA ALA A 46 11.12 -11.59 7.32
C ALA A 46 12.61 -11.82 7.61
N GLN A 47 13.51 -10.91 7.19
CA GLN A 47 14.95 -11.07 7.40
C GLN A 47 15.41 -10.69 8.80
N LEU A 48 14.60 -9.96 9.55
CA LEU A 48 14.96 -9.37 10.84
C LEU A 48 14.37 -10.09 12.05
N ILE A 49 13.32 -10.90 11.84
CA ILE A 49 12.67 -11.65 12.91
C ILE A 49 13.36 -13.02 13.06
N GLU A 50 13.95 -13.25 14.23
CA GLU A 50 14.51 -14.55 14.62
C GLU A 50 13.63 -15.18 15.71
N PRO A 51 12.75 -16.14 15.40
CA PRO A 51 12.08 -16.91 16.42
C PRO A 51 13.03 -17.99 16.96
N GLU A 52 12.90 -18.29 18.24
CA GLU A 52 13.68 -19.35 18.88
C GLU A 52 13.18 -20.75 18.50
N ASP A 53 11.88 -20.88 18.19
CA ASP A 53 11.18 -22.14 17.93
C ASP A 53 10.27 -22.06 16.68
N GLY A 54 9.81 -23.22 16.20
CA GLY A 54 8.84 -23.33 15.12
C GLY A 54 7.39 -23.02 15.56
N PRO A 55 6.48 -22.75 14.60
CA PRO A 55 5.08 -22.46 14.93
C PRO A 55 4.40 -23.67 15.58
N PRO A 56 3.44 -23.44 16.49
CA PRO A 56 2.78 -24.52 17.19
C PRO A 56 1.93 -25.37 16.21
N SER A 57 1.94 -26.69 16.40
CA SER A 57 1.15 -27.64 15.60
C SER A 57 -0.29 -27.80 16.10
N ARG A 58 -0.61 -27.23 17.27
CA ARG A 58 -1.94 -27.29 17.88
C ARG A 58 -2.95 -26.40 17.13
N ARG A 59 -4.24 -26.60 17.41
CA ARG A 59 -5.34 -25.82 16.83
C ARG A 59 -6.13 -25.11 17.92
N ALA A 60 -6.85 -24.06 17.55
CA ALA A 60 -7.74 -23.33 18.45
C ALA A 60 -9.19 -23.35 17.95
N ALA A 61 -10.17 -23.31 18.85
CA ALA A 61 -11.59 -23.33 18.47
C ALA A 61 -12.06 -22.12 17.63
N ARG A 62 -11.30 -21.03 17.69
CA ARG A 62 -11.48 -19.79 16.91
C ARG A 62 -10.12 -19.16 16.68
N TYR A 63 -10.02 -18.25 15.71
CA TYR A 63 -8.79 -17.48 15.49
C TYR A 63 -8.48 -16.59 16.71
N VAL A 64 -7.29 -16.81 17.27
CA VAL A 64 -6.72 -16.00 18.34
C VAL A 64 -5.36 -15.46 17.94
N THR A 65 -4.95 -14.33 18.51
CA THR A 65 -3.63 -13.71 18.33
C THR A 65 -3.13 -13.18 19.67
N ALA A 66 -1.82 -12.95 19.80
CA ALA A 66 -1.21 -12.34 20.97
C ALA A 66 -0.26 -11.22 20.55
N TYR A 67 0.11 -10.35 21.49
CA TYR A 67 1.05 -9.28 21.24
C TYR A 67 2.45 -9.86 21.19
N VAL A 68 2.99 -9.86 19.98
CA VAL A 68 4.38 -10.19 19.70
C VAL A 68 5.23 -8.96 20.00
N ASP A 69 6.11 -9.11 20.99
CA ASP A 69 7.10 -8.10 21.33
C ASP A 69 8.20 -8.08 20.26
N GLY A 70 8.70 -6.91 19.92
CA GLY A 70 9.66 -6.76 18.83
C GLY A 70 9.62 -5.42 18.13
N ARG A 71 10.74 -5.08 17.47
CA ARG A 71 10.95 -3.84 16.71
C ARG A 71 10.32 -3.88 15.32
N TRP A 72 10.24 -5.06 14.71
CA TRP A 72 9.65 -5.29 13.39
C TRP A 72 8.56 -6.36 13.48
N PRO A 73 7.49 -6.29 12.67
CA PRO A 73 7.14 -5.27 11.67
C PRO A 73 6.80 -3.88 12.26
N LEU A 74 6.94 -2.81 11.48
CA LEU A 74 6.58 -1.43 11.87
C LEU A 74 5.07 -1.33 12.05
N HIS A 75 4.33 -1.81 11.05
CA HIS A 75 2.88 -1.83 11.03
C HIS A 75 2.39 -3.18 11.53
N LYS A 76 2.39 -3.35 12.86
CA LYS A 76 1.89 -4.57 13.51
C LYS A 76 0.43 -4.91 13.16
N SER A 77 -0.35 -3.96 12.65
CA SER A 77 -1.71 -4.21 12.16
C SER A 77 -1.77 -4.94 10.82
N TRP A 78 -0.74 -4.82 9.97
CA TRP A 78 -0.70 -5.50 8.68
C TRP A 78 -0.51 -7.00 8.80
N PHE A 79 0.25 -7.43 9.80
CA PHE A 79 0.67 -8.82 9.94
C PHE A 79 0.16 -9.37 11.24
N VAL A 80 -0.99 -10.05 11.19
CA VAL A 80 -1.61 -10.62 12.39
C VAL A 80 -1.34 -12.12 12.43
N PRO A 81 -0.36 -12.59 13.23
CA PRO A 81 -0.14 -14.00 13.43
C PRO A 81 -1.31 -14.57 14.23
N ALA A 82 -1.88 -15.68 13.79
CA ALA A 82 -3.06 -16.24 14.41
C ALA A 82 -3.03 -17.77 14.47
N LEU A 83 -3.65 -18.31 15.52
CA LEU A 83 -3.91 -19.73 15.70
C LEU A 83 -5.42 -19.97 15.64
N GLY A 84 -5.87 -20.87 14.77
CA GLY A 84 -7.29 -21.14 14.56
C GLY A 84 -7.65 -22.61 14.34
N PRO A 85 -8.88 -22.87 13.87
CA PRO A 85 -9.40 -24.23 13.69
C PRO A 85 -8.60 -25.05 12.67
N ASP A 86 -8.05 -24.37 11.66
CA ASP A 86 -7.28 -24.97 10.57
C ASP A 86 -5.77 -24.91 10.79
N GLY A 87 -5.33 -24.60 12.01
CA GLY A 87 -3.93 -24.41 12.37
C GLY A 87 -3.53 -22.95 12.39
N PHE A 88 -2.24 -22.68 12.21
CA PHE A 88 -1.71 -21.32 12.20
C PHE A 88 -1.93 -20.63 10.85
N ARG A 89 -2.06 -19.31 10.90
CA ARG A 89 -2.18 -18.40 9.75
C ARG A 89 -1.48 -17.08 10.05
N LEU A 90 -0.98 -16.44 9.00
CA LEU A 90 -0.64 -15.02 9.02
C LEU A 90 -1.71 -14.29 8.21
N PHE A 91 -2.51 -13.46 8.87
CA PHE A 91 -3.48 -12.62 8.16
C PHE A 91 -2.83 -11.31 7.73
N LEU A 92 -3.01 -10.95 6.46
CA LEU A 92 -2.65 -9.65 5.89
C LEU A 92 -3.83 -8.70 6.05
N ASP A 93 -3.61 -7.56 6.70
CA ASP A 93 -4.58 -6.48 6.98
C ASP A 93 -6.01 -6.98 7.26
N PRO A 94 -6.22 -7.88 8.25
CA PRO A 94 -7.51 -8.50 8.45
C PRO A 94 -8.57 -7.49 8.93
N PRO A 95 -9.85 -7.70 8.57
CA PRO A 95 -10.96 -6.93 9.13
C PRO A 95 -10.98 -6.94 10.66
N ARG A 96 -11.38 -5.81 11.25
CA ARG A 96 -11.49 -5.67 12.71
C ARG A 96 -12.40 -6.75 13.30
N GLY A 97 -11.91 -7.40 14.35
CA GLY A 97 -12.65 -8.42 15.09
C GLY A 97 -12.57 -9.83 14.50
N LEU A 98 -11.89 -10.02 13.35
CA LEU A 98 -11.66 -11.35 12.79
C LEU A 98 -10.90 -12.28 13.76
N VAL A 99 -9.90 -11.72 14.44
CA VAL A 99 -9.01 -12.46 15.34
C VAL A 99 -9.15 -11.92 16.77
N LYS A 100 -9.30 -12.83 17.74
CA LYS A 100 -9.39 -12.46 19.15
C LYS A 100 -8.00 -12.32 19.78
N TYR A 101 -7.69 -11.14 20.30
CA TYR A 101 -6.47 -10.91 21.08
C TYR A 101 -6.55 -11.55 22.47
N ILE A 102 -5.53 -12.32 22.88
CA ILE A 102 -5.52 -13.08 24.14
C ILE A 102 -4.48 -12.60 25.17
N GLY A 103 -3.68 -11.58 24.86
CA GLY A 103 -2.67 -11.04 25.78
C GLY A 103 -1.26 -11.03 25.17
N ARG A 104 -0.24 -11.10 26.02
CA ARG A 104 1.17 -11.11 25.60
C ARG A 104 1.57 -12.48 25.08
N ASP A 105 2.35 -12.51 24.02
CA ASP A 105 2.87 -13.73 23.42
C ASP A 105 3.89 -14.43 24.34
N ASN A 106 3.92 -15.76 24.26
CA ASN A 106 4.90 -16.64 24.90
C ASN A 106 5.93 -17.22 23.90
N GLY A 107 5.97 -16.68 22.68
CA GLY A 107 6.86 -17.07 21.59
C GLY A 107 6.16 -17.79 20.45
N GLU A 108 4.98 -18.40 20.71
CA GLU A 108 4.23 -19.12 19.69
C GLU A 108 3.79 -18.21 18.53
N PHE A 109 3.30 -17.00 18.83
CA PHE A 109 2.82 -16.09 17.81
C PHE A 109 3.96 -15.42 17.05
N ALA A 110 5.11 -15.20 17.69
CA ALA A 110 6.35 -14.79 17.02
C ALA A 110 6.80 -15.81 15.97
N ALA A 111 6.74 -17.11 16.29
CA ALA A 111 7.08 -18.18 15.35
C ALA A 111 6.10 -18.25 14.17
N ILE A 112 4.80 -18.06 14.42
CA ILE A 112 3.77 -17.96 13.36
C ILE A 112 4.05 -16.74 12.47
N LEU A 113 4.36 -15.59 13.07
CA LEU A 113 4.66 -14.35 12.36
C LEU A 113 5.85 -14.54 11.42
N LYS A 114 6.97 -15.06 11.93
CA LYS A 114 8.15 -15.36 11.11
C LYS A 114 7.82 -16.31 9.97
N THR A 115 7.18 -17.44 10.26
CA THR A 115 6.86 -18.45 9.24
C THR A 115 6.00 -17.86 8.12
N GLY A 116 4.98 -17.08 8.48
CA GLY A 116 4.14 -16.41 7.50
C GLY A 116 4.87 -15.32 6.71
N LEU A 117 5.77 -14.57 7.35
CA LEU A 117 6.57 -13.54 6.66
C LEU A 117 7.59 -14.16 5.71
N ASP A 118 8.17 -15.32 6.04
CA ASP A 118 9.05 -16.07 5.14
C ASP A 118 8.28 -16.57 3.91
N GLU A 119 7.07 -17.10 4.11
CA GLU A 119 6.18 -17.48 3.00
C GLU A 119 5.79 -16.28 2.14
N LEU A 120 5.44 -15.15 2.76
CA LEU A 120 5.15 -13.91 2.06
C LEU A 120 6.35 -13.41 1.25
N ALA A 121 7.55 -13.44 1.84
CA ALA A 121 8.78 -13.05 1.16
C ALA A 121 9.06 -13.98 -0.03
N GLY A 122 8.89 -15.29 0.14
CA GLY A 122 8.99 -16.27 -0.93
C GLY A 122 8.00 -15.99 -2.07
N PHE A 123 6.75 -15.67 -1.74
CA PHE A 123 5.73 -15.28 -2.73
C PHE A 123 6.13 -14.03 -3.51
N VAL A 124 6.55 -12.96 -2.81
CA VAL A 124 6.92 -11.70 -3.45
C VAL A 124 8.15 -11.87 -4.35
N LEU A 125 9.22 -12.48 -3.82
CA LEU A 125 10.51 -12.55 -4.51
C LEU A 125 10.53 -13.59 -5.64
N SER A 126 9.95 -14.77 -5.39
CA SER A 126 10.09 -15.94 -6.26
C SER A 126 8.76 -16.48 -6.82
N GLY A 127 7.61 -15.95 -6.38
CA GLY A 127 6.30 -16.50 -6.75
C GLY A 127 5.98 -17.83 -6.08
N SER A 128 6.67 -18.16 -4.99
CA SER A 128 6.43 -19.39 -4.24
C SER A 128 5.04 -19.37 -3.58
N PRO A 129 4.36 -20.52 -3.44
CA PRO A 129 3.11 -20.59 -2.68
C PRO A 129 3.30 -20.16 -1.22
N ALA A 130 2.32 -19.43 -0.69
CA ALA A 130 2.27 -19.00 0.71
C ALA A 130 1.02 -19.56 1.41
N PRO A 131 0.97 -20.88 1.67
CA PRO A 131 -0.24 -21.58 2.11
C PRO A 131 -0.79 -21.13 3.46
N HIS A 132 0.01 -20.48 4.31
CA HIS A 132 -0.42 -20.00 5.62
C HIS A 132 -0.72 -18.49 5.63
N VAL A 133 -0.47 -17.78 4.53
CA VAL A 133 -0.72 -16.35 4.41
C VAL A 133 -2.10 -16.09 3.81
N VAL A 134 -2.97 -15.41 4.56
CA VAL A 134 -4.36 -15.12 4.17
C VAL A 134 -4.48 -13.67 3.72
N GLY A 135 -5.18 -13.43 2.61
CA GLY A 135 -5.32 -12.12 1.98
C GLY A 135 -4.39 -11.93 0.78
N ILE A 136 -3.46 -12.86 0.55
CA ILE A 136 -2.52 -12.85 -0.56
C ILE A 136 -3.21 -13.06 -1.91
N GLU A 137 -4.36 -13.73 -1.92
CA GLU A 137 -5.23 -13.93 -3.07
C GLU A 137 -5.81 -12.63 -3.65
N HIS A 138 -5.76 -11.54 -2.89
CA HIS A 138 -6.20 -10.21 -3.31
C HIS A 138 -5.05 -9.33 -3.84
N VAL A 139 -3.81 -9.83 -3.82
CA VAL A 139 -2.64 -9.11 -4.33
C VAL A 139 -2.60 -9.22 -5.84
N ALA A 140 -2.60 -8.08 -6.51
CA ALA A 140 -2.43 -8.02 -7.96
C ALA A 140 -0.98 -8.35 -8.37
N GLU A 141 -0.81 -8.84 -9.60
CA GLU A 141 0.52 -9.19 -10.11
C GLU A 141 1.43 -7.96 -10.21
N GLU A 142 0.87 -6.80 -10.54
CA GLU A 142 1.53 -5.50 -10.58
C GLU A 142 2.06 -5.08 -9.19
N GLU A 143 1.26 -5.27 -8.14
CA GLU A 143 1.63 -4.98 -6.76
C GLU A 143 2.82 -5.85 -6.35
N ARG A 144 2.73 -7.15 -6.63
CA ARG A 144 3.83 -8.10 -6.36
C ARG A 144 5.10 -7.74 -7.13
N LYS A 145 4.97 -7.41 -8.41
CA LYS A 145 6.10 -7.04 -9.28
C LYS A 145 6.83 -5.81 -8.75
N ILE A 146 6.10 -4.74 -8.45
CA ILE A 146 6.68 -3.49 -7.93
C ILE A 146 7.25 -3.72 -6.53
N ALA A 147 6.56 -4.45 -5.65
CA ALA A 147 7.06 -4.77 -4.32
C ALA A 147 8.39 -5.53 -4.37
N ARG A 148 8.55 -6.50 -5.28
CA ARG A 148 9.82 -7.20 -5.48
C ARG A 148 10.96 -6.25 -5.88
N MET A 149 10.71 -5.33 -6.82
CA MET A 149 11.70 -4.35 -7.26
C MET A 149 12.12 -3.42 -6.12
N LEU A 150 11.15 -2.98 -5.31
CA LEU A 150 11.40 -2.04 -4.21
C LEU A 150 12.04 -2.72 -2.99
N ALA A 151 11.69 -3.97 -2.68
CA ALA A 151 12.24 -4.69 -1.52
C ALA A 151 13.77 -4.82 -1.60
N GLU A 152 14.33 -5.11 -2.78
CA GLU A 152 15.78 -5.17 -2.98
C GLU A 152 16.48 -3.81 -2.79
N ALA A 153 15.80 -2.71 -3.14
CA ALA A 153 16.32 -1.36 -2.95
C ALA A 153 16.24 -0.93 -1.48
N VAL A 154 15.13 -1.22 -0.81
CA VAL A 154 14.88 -0.90 0.61
C VAL A 154 15.82 -1.69 1.52
N ALA A 155 16.11 -2.96 1.21
CA ALA A 155 17.03 -3.80 2.00
C ALA A 155 18.48 -3.27 2.08
N LYS A 156 18.84 -2.28 1.24
CA LYS A 156 20.16 -1.63 1.25
C LYS A 156 20.21 -0.38 2.13
N LEU A 157 19.06 0.07 2.62
CA LEU A 157 18.93 1.22 3.51
C LEU A 157 19.15 0.79 4.97
N ASP A 158 19.42 1.75 5.84
CA ASP A 158 19.38 1.50 7.27
C ASP A 158 17.93 1.35 7.80
N GLU A 159 17.79 0.97 9.07
CA GLU A 159 16.51 0.66 9.71
C GLU A 159 15.55 1.88 9.71
N ASP A 160 16.07 3.07 9.99
CA ASP A 160 15.29 4.30 10.09
C ASP A 160 14.88 4.80 8.68
N GLU A 161 15.80 4.73 7.72
CA GLU A 161 15.53 5.06 6.32
C GLU A 161 14.52 4.11 5.69
N ALA A 162 14.62 2.81 5.96
CA ALA A 162 13.66 1.81 5.50
C ALA A 162 12.27 2.09 6.08
N ALA A 163 12.18 2.44 7.36
CA ALA A 163 10.91 2.80 8.00
C ALA A 163 10.29 4.06 7.39
N GLU A 164 11.09 5.10 7.15
CA GLU A 164 10.63 6.33 6.49
C GLU A 164 10.11 6.04 5.07
N VAL A 165 10.80 5.19 4.32
CA VAL A 165 10.38 4.77 2.97
C VAL A 165 9.06 3.99 3.00
N ILE A 166 8.91 3.04 3.91
CA ILE A 166 7.68 2.24 4.03
C ILE A 166 6.49 3.13 4.39
N GLU A 167 6.65 4.08 5.32
CA GLU A 167 5.61 5.05 5.65
C GLU A 167 5.27 5.98 4.48
N ALA A 168 6.27 6.39 3.70
CA ALA A 168 6.04 7.19 2.51
C ALA A 168 5.27 6.40 1.44
N LEU A 169 5.65 5.15 1.17
CA LEU A 169 4.96 4.27 0.21
C LEU A 169 3.51 4.00 0.62
N ARG A 170 3.25 3.79 1.92
CA ARG A 170 1.90 3.56 2.44
C ARG A 170 0.93 4.70 2.12
N GLN A 171 1.44 5.91 1.94
CA GLN A 171 0.65 7.10 1.63
C GLN A 171 0.53 7.40 0.14
N VAL A 172 1.16 6.60 -0.72
CA VAL A 172 1.05 6.75 -2.17
C VAL A 172 -0.25 6.14 -2.64
N ASP A 173 -1.02 6.87 -3.43
CA ASP A 173 -2.29 6.39 -3.97
C ASP A 173 -2.03 5.24 -4.98
N LEU A 174 -1.15 5.46 -5.96
CA LEU A 174 -0.82 4.46 -7.00
C LEU A 174 0.67 4.46 -7.37
N LEU A 175 1.17 3.30 -7.77
CA LEU A 175 2.52 3.08 -8.30
C LEU A 175 2.44 2.57 -9.73
N LEU A 176 3.31 3.05 -10.60
CA LEU A 176 3.37 2.60 -12.00
C LEU A 176 4.82 2.41 -12.44
N GLU A 177 5.14 1.22 -12.92
CA GLU A 177 6.41 0.97 -13.59
C GLU A 177 6.32 1.39 -15.07
N GLY A 178 7.26 2.21 -15.53
CA GLY A 178 7.33 2.64 -16.92
C GLY A 178 8.62 3.39 -17.23
N ASN A 179 9.05 3.37 -18.50
CA ASN A 179 10.23 4.12 -18.98
C ASN A 179 11.51 3.93 -18.14
N GLY A 180 11.73 2.71 -17.65
CA GLY A 180 12.91 2.34 -16.86
C GLY A 180 12.90 2.81 -15.41
N GLY A 181 11.74 3.18 -14.84
CA GLY A 181 11.61 3.55 -13.43
C GLY A 181 10.20 3.32 -12.87
N ILE A 182 10.04 3.61 -11.58
CA ILE A 182 8.74 3.52 -10.89
C ILE A 182 8.27 4.94 -10.57
N TYR A 183 7.04 5.24 -10.96
CA TYR A 183 6.34 6.47 -10.63
C TYR A 183 5.49 6.27 -9.39
N HIS A 184 5.55 7.19 -8.44
CA HIS A 184 4.50 7.34 -7.41
C HIS A 184 3.53 8.42 -7.85
N ILE A 185 2.28 8.01 -7.98
CA ILE A 185 1.19 8.79 -8.54
C ILE A 185 0.27 9.17 -7.39
N GLU A 186 0.09 10.48 -7.21
CA GLU A 186 -0.96 11.01 -6.38
C GLU A 186 -2.20 11.27 -7.21
N VAL A 187 -3.36 10.87 -6.71
CA VAL A 187 -4.64 11.12 -7.34
C VAL A 187 -5.32 12.28 -6.64
N LYS A 188 -5.81 13.23 -7.44
CA LYS A 188 -6.62 14.33 -6.95
C LYS A 188 -7.89 14.48 -7.73
N THR A 189 -9.01 14.13 -7.08
CA THR A 189 -10.35 14.35 -7.64
C THR A 189 -10.94 15.66 -7.18
N SER A 190 -11.63 16.37 -8.09
CA SER A 190 -12.42 17.55 -7.74
C SER A 190 -13.47 17.87 -8.81
N ALA A 191 -14.60 18.49 -8.43
CA ALA A 191 -15.64 18.93 -9.37
C ALA A 191 -15.21 20.05 -10.35
N GLY A 192 -13.98 20.55 -10.27
CA GLY A 192 -13.44 21.59 -11.15
C GLY A 192 -12.00 21.95 -10.78
N PHE A 193 -11.25 22.53 -11.72
CA PHE A 193 -9.86 22.90 -11.49
C PHE A 193 -9.74 23.93 -10.35
N ARG A 194 -8.93 23.61 -9.33
CA ARG A 194 -8.67 24.50 -8.18
C ARG A 194 -7.16 24.62 -7.94
N PRO A 195 -6.51 25.71 -8.40
CA PRO A 195 -5.06 25.89 -8.29
C PRO A 195 -4.52 25.69 -6.87
N ASN A 196 -5.22 26.20 -5.86
CA ASN A 196 -4.81 26.06 -4.46
C ASN A 196 -4.83 24.60 -3.96
N LYS A 197 -5.74 23.76 -4.46
CA LYS A 197 -5.80 22.33 -4.10
C LYS A 197 -4.70 21.54 -4.80
N VAL A 198 -4.42 21.87 -6.07
CA VAL A 198 -3.30 21.31 -6.83
C VAL A 198 -1.98 21.64 -6.15
N ARG A 199 -1.74 22.91 -5.82
CA ARG A 199 -0.52 23.36 -5.12
C ARG A 199 -0.28 22.61 -3.81
N LYS A 200 -1.33 22.40 -3.00
CA LYS A 200 -1.21 21.62 -1.75
C LYS A 200 -0.84 20.15 -2.01
N LYS A 201 -1.43 19.52 -3.03
CA LYS A 201 -1.09 18.13 -3.39
C LYS A 201 0.33 18.04 -3.97
N LEU A 202 0.77 19.02 -4.76
CA LEU A 202 2.16 19.11 -5.23
C LEU A 202 3.15 19.23 -4.07
N MET A 203 2.86 20.05 -3.04
CA MET A 203 3.71 20.11 -1.84
C MET A 203 3.81 18.77 -1.10
N ALA A 204 2.70 18.02 -1.00
CA ALA A 204 2.70 16.69 -0.40
C ALA A 204 3.48 15.67 -1.24
N LEU A 205 3.34 15.74 -2.57
CA LEU A 205 4.08 14.94 -3.54
C LEU A 205 5.58 15.24 -3.47
N GLU A 206 5.99 16.51 -3.38
CA GLU A 206 7.38 16.92 -3.19
C GLU A 206 7.95 16.43 -1.86
N ALA A 207 7.17 16.51 -0.77
CA ALA A 207 7.58 16.01 0.54
C ALA A 207 7.86 14.49 0.49
N ARG A 208 6.97 13.71 -0.13
CA ARG A 208 7.18 12.27 -0.35
C ARG A 208 8.35 12.00 -1.30
N GLN A 209 8.52 12.80 -2.35
CA GLN A 209 9.62 12.64 -3.29
C GLN A 209 10.99 12.73 -2.61
N ARG A 210 11.15 13.56 -1.56
CA ARG A 210 12.42 13.64 -0.81
C ARG A 210 12.87 12.31 -0.23
N VAL A 211 11.92 11.45 0.13
CA VAL A 211 12.15 10.11 0.66
C VAL A 211 12.26 9.12 -0.50
N LEU A 212 11.26 9.08 -1.39
CA LEU A 212 11.14 8.07 -2.44
C LEU A 212 12.19 8.20 -3.55
N GLN A 213 12.80 9.37 -3.73
CA GLN A 213 13.93 9.54 -4.66
C GLN A 213 15.13 8.65 -4.32
N ARG A 214 15.29 8.23 -3.05
CA ARG A 214 16.34 7.28 -2.62
C ARG A 214 16.22 5.94 -3.35
N LEU A 215 15.00 5.57 -3.73
CA LEU A 215 14.68 4.37 -4.50
C LEU A 215 14.68 4.63 -6.03
N GLY A 216 15.10 5.82 -6.48
CA GLY A 216 15.04 6.22 -7.88
C GLY A 216 13.62 6.47 -8.41
N MET A 217 12.63 6.57 -7.51
CA MET A 217 11.24 6.79 -7.90
C MET A 217 10.99 8.22 -8.37
N ARG A 218 9.98 8.36 -9.24
CA ARG A 218 9.61 9.64 -9.87
C ARG A 218 8.20 10.06 -9.43
N PRO A 219 7.96 11.34 -9.16
CA PRO A 219 6.64 11.81 -8.79
C PRO A 219 5.73 11.95 -10.01
N ALA A 220 4.42 11.79 -9.81
CA ALA A 220 3.37 12.11 -10.79
C ALA A 220 2.08 12.52 -10.07
N LEU A 221 1.21 13.30 -10.74
CA LEU A 221 -0.05 13.80 -10.16
C LEU A 221 -1.22 13.63 -11.13
N ALA A 222 -2.01 12.59 -10.97
CA ALA A 222 -3.26 12.44 -11.72
C ALA A 222 -4.35 13.37 -11.15
N TYR A 223 -4.83 14.34 -11.94
CA TYR A 223 -5.89 15.28 -11.51
C TYR A 223 -7.22 15.00 -12.21
N VAL A 224 -8.15 14.34 -11.53
CA VAL A 224 -9.43 13.91 -12.08
C VAL A 224 -10.50 15.00 -11.90
N ILE A 225 -11.08 15.47 -13.01
CA ILE A 225 -12.22 16.40 -13.05
C ILE A 225 -13.43 15.71 -13.67
N PRO A 226 -14.43 15.26 -12.89
CA PRO A 226 -15.66 14.74 -13.47
C PRO A 226 -16.45 15.89 -14.11
N ARG A 227 -16.51 15.94 -15.45
CA ARG A 227 -17.44 16.82 -16.19
C ARG A 227 -18.81 16.14 -16.36
N GLU A 228 -19.79 16.84 -16.93
CA GLU A 228 -21.13 16.31 -17.23
C GLU A 228 -21.10 15.01 -18.09
N ASP A 229 -19.98 14.74 -18.77
CA ASP A 229 -19.71 13.56 -19.61
C ASP A 229 -18.71 12.56 -19.01
N TRP A 230 -18.24 12.75 -17.77
CA TRP A 230 -17.27 11.88 -17.09
C TRP A 230 -15.90 11.72 -17.79
N ASN A 231 -15.45 12.71 -18.57
CA ASN A 231 -14.09 12.69 -19.14
C ASN A 231 -13.00 12.80 -18.05
N VAL A 232 -11.95 11.98 -18.14
CA VAL A 232 -10.81 11.92 -17.20
C VAL A 232 -9.56 12.51 -17.87
N GLU A 233 -8.96 13.53 -17.27
CA GLU A 233 -7.67 14.09 -17.69
C GLU A 233 -6.58 13.64 -16.70
N VAL A 234 -5.52 13.00 -17.18
CA VAL A 234 -4.39 12.57 -16.33
C VAL A 234 -3.17 13.41 -16.70
N TYR A 235 -2.58 14.07 -15.70
CA TYR A 235 -1.36 14.85 -15.86
C TYR A 235 -0.20 14.04 -15.29
N LEU A 236 0.77 13.67 -16.11
CA LEU A 236 2.02 13.14 -15.59
C LEU A 236 2.94 14.33 -15.40
N ALA A 237 3.14 14.74 -14.15
CA ALA A 237 4.11 15.77 -13.80
C ALA A 237 5.52 15.20 -13.97
N THR A 238 5.98 15.06 -15.21
CA THR A 238 7.40 14.84 -15.50
C THR A 238 8.02 16.20 -15.72
N ASP A 239 8.84 16.58 -14.74
CA ASP A 239 9.55 17.85 -14.62
C ASP A 239 8.67 19.06 -14.30
N ALA A 240 9.24 19.98 -13.52
CA ALA A 240 8.59 21.16 -12.98
C ALA A 240 7.88 21.97 -14.09
N VAL A 241 6.57 21.78 -14.24
CA VAL A 241 5.77 22.60 -15.14
C VAL A 241 5.46 23.91 -14.42
N GLU A 242 6.29 24.93 -14.67
CA GLU A 242 5.88 26.31 -14.47
C GLU A 242 4.82 26.66 -15.53
N GLY A 243 3.55 26.59 -15.14
CA GLY A 243 2.43 27.08 -15.95
C GLY A 243 1.20 26.18 -15.92
N PRO A 244 -0.01 26.71 -16.21
CA PRO A 244 -1.16 25.87 -16.48
C PRO A 244 -0.86 25.00 -17.72
N PRO A 245 -1.19 23.70 -17.70
CA PRO A 245 -0.97 22.84 -18.86
C PRO A 245 -1.70 23.39 -20.10
N LEU A 246 -1.06 23.20 -21.26
CA LEU A 246 -1.60 23.55 -22.57
C LEU A 246 -3.03 23.02 -22.71
N GLY A 247 -4.00 23.92 -22.89
CA GLY A 247 -5.42 23.61 -23.06
C GLY A 247 -6.36 24.16 -21.99
N LEU A 248 -5.85 24.76 -20.90
CA LEU A 248 -6.67 25.38 -19.85
C LEU A 248 -7.02 26.87 -20.10
N GLU A 249 -6.78 27.40 -21.29
CA GLU A 249 -7.40 28.66 -21.71
C GLU A 249 -8.79 28.37 -22.28
N ARG A 250 -9.78 28.21 -21.39
CA ARG A 250 -11.19 28.64 -21.55
C ARG A 250 -12.06 28.18 -20.37
#